data_AF-A0A4Q7QTS6-F1
#
_entry.id   AF-A0A4Q7QTS6-F1
#
_cell.length_a   1.000
_cell.length_b   1.000
_cell.length_c   1.000
_cell.angle_alpha   90.00
_cell.angle_beta   90.00
_cell.angle_gamma   90.00
#
_symmetry.space_group_name_H-M   'P 1'
#
loop_
_entity.id
_entity.type
_entity.pdbx_description
1 polymer ?
#
loop_
_entity_poly.entity_id
_entity_poly.type
_entity_poly.pdbx_seq_one_letter_code
_entity_poly.pdbx_strand_id
1 'polypeptide(L)'
;MRSLHKYYAAMRLIGILMLTGCIGEDYYEDPPTVHLDIGDKKYKLKEGNRNWRFTDEELNKEHIDLKELAAKQKQITVKPGGRALLVYEQNGKDGRYIYTGQTISVVVRQGDEIQILSEQAGGFYFPKEKGNYVLEIDFDSDQGDTEFVGNIKVE
;
A
#
# COMPACT_ATOMS: atom_id res chain seq x y z
N MET A 1 67.46 8.81 -20.43
CA MET A 1 66.25 9.45 -19.86
C MET A 1 65.00 9.05 -20.66
N ARG A 2 64.42 7.87 -20.40
CA ARG A 2 63.17 7.40 -21.02
C ARG A 2 62.35 6.68 -19.98
N SER A 3 61.94 7.36 -18.91
CA SER A 3 61.17 6.69 -17.86
C SER A 3 60.32 7.61 -16.98
N LEU A 4 60.01 8.85 -17.38
CA LEU A 4 59.08 9.68 -16.58
C LEU A 4 57.74 9.95 -17.28
N HIS A 5 57.65 9.82 -18.60
CA HIS A 5 56.41 10.14 -19.33
C HIS A 5 55.35 9.04 -19.27
N LYS A 6 55.71 7.80 -18.87
CA LYS A 6 54.75 6.68 -18.80
C LYS A 6 53.91 6.66 -17.51
N TYR A 7 54.37 7.33 -16.45
CA TYR A 7 53.68 7.33 -15.16
C TYR A 7 52.57 8.40 -15.06
N TYR A 8 52.68 9.50 -15.81
CA TYR A 8 51.64 10.54 -15.84
C TYR A 8 50.40 10.14 -16.64
N ALA A 9 50.55 9.27 -17.64
CA ALA A 9 49.42 8.74 -18.40
C ALA A 9 48.61 7.72 -17.61
N ALA A 10 49.28 6.87 -16.81
CA ALA A 10 48.63 5.89 -15.95
C ALA A 10 47.85 6.54 -14.80
N MET A 11 48.32 7.68 -14.27
CA MET A 11 47.68 8.36 -13.15
C MET A 11 46.45 9.21 -13.55
N ARG A 12 46.32 9.59 -14.84
CA ARG A 12 45.13 10.30 -15.34
C ARG A 12 43.96 9.37 -15.69
N LEU A 13 44.20 8.08 -15.89
CA LEU A 13 43.17 7.12 -16.29
C LEU A 13 42.36 6.58 -15.09
N ILE A 14 42.91 6.65 -13.88
CA ILE A 14 42.27 6.13 -12.65
C ILE A 14 41.22 7.10 -12.08
N GLY A 15 41.29 8.40 -12.41
CA GLY A 15 40.36 9.41 -11.90
C GLY A 15 38.97 9.43 -12.54
N ILE A 16 38.78 8.75 -13.68
CA ILE A 16 37.50 8.78 -14.44
C ILE A 16 36.55 7.64 -14.01
N LEU A 17 37.07 6.59 -13.36
CA LEU A 17 36.27 5.41 -12.97
C LEU A 17 35.53 5.56 -11.62
N MET A 18 35.72 6.67 -10.88
CA MET A 18 35.04 6.88 -9.59
C MET A 18 33.78 7.76 -9.67
N LEU A 19 33.35 8.16 -10.88
CA LEU A 19 32.17 9.02 -11.08
C LEU A 19 30.94 8.29 -11.63
N THR A 20 31.00 6.98 -11.87
CA THR A 20 29.83 6.19 -12.29
C THR A 20 29.22 5.39 -11.15
N GLY A 21 29.33 5.89 -9.92
CA GLY A 21 28.46 5.48 -8.84
C GLY A 21 27.08 6.11 -9.02
N CYS A 22 26.30 5.67 -10.01
CA CYS A 22 24.86 5.76 -9.86
C CYS A 22 24.52 4.77 -8.74
N ILE A 23 24.46 5.26 -7.50
CA ILE A 23 23.79 4.52 -6.43
C ILE A 23 22.33 4.50 -6.86
N GLY A 24 21.93 3.47 -7.59
CA GLY A 24 20.54 3.07 -7.65
C GLY A 24 20.23 2.54 -6.27
N GLU A 25 19.85 3.41 -5.35
CA GLU A 25 19.22 2.95 -4.13
C GLU A 25 17.99 2.16 -4.56
N ASP A 26 17.96 0.87 -4.23
CA ASP A 26 16.73 0.09 -4.23
C ASP A 26 15.81 0.76 -3.22
N TYR A 27 15.04 1.70 -3.69
CA TYR A 27 13.95 2.21 -2.91
C TYR A 27 12.73 1.30 -3.09
N TYR A 28 11.64 1.73 -2.48
CA TYR A 28 10.47 0.92 -2.24
C TYR A 28 9.30 1.62 -2.92
N GLU A 29 8.95 1.13 -4.09
CA GLU A 29 8.16 1.89 -5.07
C GLU A 29 6.65 1.72 -4.90
N ASP A 30 6.20 0.66 -4.20
CA ASP A 30 4.79 0.28 -4.15
C ASP A 30 4.10 0.60 -2.80
N PRO A 31 2.81 1.00 -2.83
CA PRO A 31 1.97 1.04 -1.64
C PRO A 31 1.88 -0.35 -0.98
N PRO A 32 1.44 -0.45 0.29
CA PRO A 32 1.24 -1.74 0.93
C PRO A 32 0.21 -2.59 0.17
N THR A 33 0.27 -3.90 0.35
CA THR A 33 -0.88 -4.75 0.03
C THR A 33 -1.69 -5.02 1.28
N VAL A 34 -3.02 -5.02 1.16
CA VAL A 34 -3.91 -5.12 2.32
C VAL A 34 -4.78 -6.37 2.24
N HIS A 35 -4.91 -7.04 3.38
CA HIS A 35 -5.69 -8.26 3.55
C HIS A 35 -6.52 -8.22 4.84
N LEU A 36 -7.66 -8.93 4.82
CA LEU A 36 -8.44 -9.24 6.00
C LEU A 36 -8.20 -10.68 6.44
N ASP A 37 -7.86 -10.85 7.71
CA ASP A 37 -7.85 -12.14 8.38
C ASP A 37 -9.15 -12.31 9.17
N ILE A 38 -9.97 -13.28 8.76
CA ILE A 38 -11.29 -13.57 9.34
C ILE A 38 -11.32 -15.06 9.70
N GLY A 39 -11.08 -15.36 10.99
CA GLY A 39 -10.79 -16.73 11.42
C GLY A 39 -9.54 -17.26 10.72
N ASP A 40 -9.63 -18.43 10.09
CA ASP A 40 -8.50 -19.06 9.38
C ASP A 40 -8.41 -18.66 7.89
N LYS A 41 -9.19 -17.66 7.47
CA LYS A 41 -9.26 -17.24 6.06
C LYS A 41 -8.66 -15.85 5.88
N LYS A 42 -7.89 -15.72 4.80
CA LYS A 42 -7.28 -14.47 4.36
C LYS A 42 -7.92 -13.98 3.07
N TYR A 43 -8.31 -12.72 3.03
CA TYR A 43 -8.96 -12.08 1.88
C TYR A 43 -8.15 -10.87 1.44
N LYS A 44 -7.62 -10.86 0.23
CA LYS A 44 -6.95 -9.69 -0.35
C LYS A 44 -7.99 -8.63 -0.70
N LEU A 45 -7.75 -7.39 -0.28
CA LEU A 45 -8.56 -6.25 -0.71
C LEU A 45 -8.04 -5.67 -2.02
N LYS A 46 -8.93 -5.01 -2.76
CA LYS A 46 -8.58 -4.39 -4.03
C LYS A 46 -8.14 -2.95 -3.79
N GLU A 47 -6.97 -2.58 -4.31
CA GLU A 47 -6.49 -1.19 -4.31
C GLU A 47 -7.43 -0.31 -5.16
N GLY A 48 -7.82 0.83 -4.59
CA GLY A 48 -8.68 1.86 -5.16
C GLY A 48 -7.88 3.08 -5.63
N ASN A 49 -8.29 4.27 -5.19
CA ASN A 49 -7.57 5.51 -5.48
C ASN A 49 -6.21 5.52 -4.77
N ARG A 50 -5.25 6.21 -5.39
CA ARG A 50 -3.87 6.25 -4.91
C ARG A 50 -3.21 7.54 -5.35
N ASN A 51 -2.54 8.18 -4.40
CA ASN A 51 -1.65 9.31 -4.62
C ASN A 51 -0.35 9.03 -3.84
N TRP A 52 0.60 8.41 -4.53
CA TRP A 52 1.83 7.89 -3.95
C TRP A 52 3.03 8.68 -4.46
N ARG A 53 3.80 9.25 -3.55
CA ARG A 53 4.86 10.23 -3.83
C ARG A 53 6.21 9.54 -3.83
N PHE A 54 6.54 8.85 -4.92
CA PHE A 54 7.85 8.20 -5.02
C PHE A 54 8.55 8.35 -6.39
N THR A 55 7.79 8.49 -7.48
CA THR A 55 8.32 8.75 -8.81
C THR A 55 7.90 10.14 -9.28
N ASP A 56 8.74 10.83 -10.07
CA ASP A 56 8.36 12.04 -10.81
C ASP A 56 7.19 11.79 -11.79
N GLU A 57 6.87 10.51 -12.03
CA GLU A 57 5.61 10.10 -12.62
C GLU A 57 4.52 10.12 -11.55
N GLU A 58 3.61 11.09 -11.66
CA GLU A 58 2.30 11.02 -11.02
C GLU A 58 1.61 9.73 -11.48
N LEU A 59 1.71 8.66 -10.68
CA LEU A 59 0.93 7.42 -10.87
C LEU A 59 -0.52 7.62 -10.41
N ASN A 60 -1.07 8.80 -10.70
CA ASN A 60 -2.44 9.21 -10.45
C ASN A 60 -3.34 8.41 -11.41
N LYS A 61 -3.92 7.34 -10.89
CA LYS A 61 -4.99 6.62 -11.59
C LYS A 61 -6.18 7.57 -11.74
N GLU A 62 -6.93 7.44 -12.84
CA GLU A 62 -8.26 8.08 -12.93
C GLU A 62 -9.07 7.74 -11.67
N HIS A 63 -9.82 8.72 -11.16
CA HIS A 63 -10.62 8.53 -9.96
C HIS A 63 -11.55 7.32 -10.10
N ILE A 64 -11.45 6.38 -9.17
CA ILE A 64 -12.21 5.13 -9.15
C ILE A 64 -13.35 5.27 -8.15
N ASP A 65 -14.59 5.05 -8.60
CA ASP A 65 -15.72 4.88 -7.68
C ASP A 65 -15.57 3.54 -6.94
N LEU A 66 -15.31 3.62 -5.63
CA LEU A 66 -15.10 2.45 -4.79
C LEU A 66 -16.34 1.55 -4.71
N LYS A 67 -17.56 2.09 -4.82
CA LYS A 67 -18.79 1.28 -4.83
C LYS A 67 -18.85 0.44 -6.10
N GLU A 68 -18.54 1.03 -7.24
CA GLU A 68 -18.47 0.28 -8.50
C GLU A 68 -17.35 -0.75 -8.50
N LEU A 69 -16.19 -0.41 -7.92
CA LEU A 69 -15.06 -1.33 -7.79
C LEU A 69 -15.41 -2.50 -6.86
N ALA A 70 -16.11 -2.26 -5.75
CA ALA A 70 -16.61 -3.30 -4.85
C ALA A 70 -17.61 -4.22 -5.56
N ALA A 71 -18.57 -3.67 -6.29
CA ALA A 71 -19.61 -4.44 -6.97
C ALA A 71 -19.06 -5.48 -7.98
N LYS A 72 -17.89 -5.21 -8.56
CA LYS A 72 -17.19 -6.13 -9.50
C LYS A 72 -16.46 -7.28 -8.80
N GLN A 73 -16.31 -7.24 -7.48
CA GLN A 73 -15.56 -8.22 -6.70
C GLN A 73 -16.46 -9.34 -6.17
N LYS A 74 -15.86 -10.52 -5.94
CA LYS A 74 -16.53 -11.61 -5.24
C LYS A 74 -16.84 -11.17 -3.80
N GLN A 75 -18.08 -11.38 -3.40
CA GLN A 75 -18.54 -11.00 -2.07
C GLN A 75 -17.94 -11.89 -0.97
N ILE A 76 -17.53 -11.26 0.14
CA ILE A 76 -17.02 -11.91 1.36
C ILE A 76 -18.16 -11.95 2.38
N THR A 77 -18.66 -13.15 2.68
CA THR A 77 -19.67 -13.35 3.72
C THR A 77 -19.03 -13.42 5.10
N VAL A 78 -19.56 -12.64 6.04
CA VAL A 78 -19.12 -12.53 7.43
C VAL A 78 -20.31 -12.60 8.39
N LYS A 79 -20.04 -12.93 9.66
CA LYS A 79 -21.08 -12.98 10.69
C LYS A 79 -21.38 -11.57 11.24
N PRO A 80 -22.62 -11.29 11.66
CA PRO A 80 -22.96 -10.10 12.44
C PRO A 80 -22.04 -9.93 13.64
N GLY A 81 -21.41 -8.75 13.77
CA GLY A 81 -20.46 -8.49 14.86
C GLY A 81 -19.22 -9.39 14.83
N GLY A 82 -18.92 -10.05 13.71
CA GLY A 82 -17.72 -10.85 13.53
C GLY A 82 -16.46 -9.97 13.57
N ARG A 83 -15.36 -10.52 14.11
CA ARG A 83 -14.07 -9.83 14.17
C ARG A 83 -13.28 -10.07 12.88
N ALA A 84 -12.64 -9.03 12.37
CA ALA A 84 -11.59 -9.11 11.36
C ALA A 84 -10.30 -8.51 11.92
N LEU A 85 -9.17 -9.00 11.44
CA LEU A 85 -7.88 -8.34 11.60
C LEU A 85 -7.46 -7.76 10.25
N LEU A 86 -7.14 -6.48 10.22
CA LEU A 86 -6.54 -5.84 9.07
C LEU A 86 -5.02 -6.07 9.09
N VAL A 87 -4.50 -6.63 8.00
CA VAL A 87 -3.07 -6.91 7.83
C VAL A 87 -2.58 -6.20 6.58
N TYR A 88 -1.54 -5.39 6.74
CA TYR A 88 -0.81 -4.78 5.64
C TYR A 88 0.53 -5.49 5.47
N GLU A 89 0.79 -5.97 4.27
CA GLU A 89 2.09 -6.51 3.88
C GLU A 89 2.88 -5.42 3.19
N GLN A 90 4.05 -5.14 3.74
CA GLN A 90 4.95 -4.14 3.19
C GLN A 90 5.69 -4.73 2.00
N ASN A 91 5.80 -3.97 0.91
CA ASN A 91 6.58 -4.36 -0.27
C ASN A 91 8.09 -4.05 -0.10
N GLY A 92 8.61 -4.20 1.12
CA GLY A 92 10.01 -3.96 1.43
C GLY A 92 10.90 -5.12 0.98
N LYS A 93 11.85 -4.87 0.07
CA LYS A 93 13.10 -5.67 0.01
C LYS A 93 13.85 -5.57 1.36
N ASP A 94 14.26 -6.70 1.90
CA ASP A 94 15.13 -6.83 3.09
C ASP A 94 14.53 -6.44 4.46
N GLY A 95 13.20 -6.49 4.61
CA GLY A 95 12.55 -6.45 5.93
C GLY A 95 12.64 -5.13 6.70
N ARG A 96 12.93 -4.02 6.00
CA ARG A 96 12.87 -2.67 6.60
C ARG A 96 11.42 -2.17 6.63
N TYR A 97 11.02 -1.56 7.75
CA TYR A 97 9.77 -0.82 7.84
C TYR A 97 9.91 0.51 7.11
N ILE A 98 9.25 0.61 5.96
CA ILE A 98 9.47 1.70 5.00
C ILE A 98 8.41 2.81 5.06
N TYR A 99 7.28 2.56 5.73
CA TYR A 99 6.20 3.54 5.87
C TYR A 99 6.26 4.22 7.24
N THR A 100 6.28 5.53 7.25
CA THR A 100 6.30 6.36 8.48
C THR A 100 5.05 7.24 8.53
N GLY A 101 4.68 7.72 9.72
CA GLY A 101 3.51 8.59 9.88
C GLY A 101 2.16 7.92 9.58
N GLN A 102 2.10 6.59 9.63
CA GLN A 102 0.94 5.82 9.16
C GLN A 102 -0.35 6.13 9.96
N THR A 103 -1.42 6.46 9.26
CA THR A 103 -2.78 6.47 9.81
C THR A 103 -3.68 5.57 8.97
N ILE A 104 -4.62 4.89 9.63
CA ILE A 104 -5.51 3.94 8.98
C ILE A 104 -6.94 4.17 9.45
N SER A 105 -7.83 4.44 8.51
CA SER A 105 -9.28 4.46 8.73
C SER A 105 -9.89 3.16 8.20
N VAL A 106 -10.92 2.65 8.89
CA VAL A 106 -11.73 1.54 8.38
C VAL A 106 -13.18 1.94 8.52
N VAL A 107 -13.87 2.01 7.38
CA VAL A 107 -15.29 2.34 7.34
C VAL A 107 -16.07 1.32 6.52
N VAL A 108 -17.35 1.21 6.80
CA VAL A 108 -18.29 0.48 5.94
C VAL A 108 -19.40 1.40 5.50
N ARG A 109 -19.83 1.19 4.26
CA ARG A 109 -20.93 1.92 3.64
C ARG A 109 -22.07 0.99 3.30
N GLN A 110 -23.29 1.41 3.62
CA GLN A 110 -24.53 0.79 3.18
C GLN A 110 -25.39 1.82 2.46
N GLY A 111 -25.47 1.73 1.12
CA GLY A 111 -26.03 2.81 0.32
C GLY A 111 -25.17 4.07 0.44
N ASP A 112 -25.69 5.13 1.06
CA ASP A 112 -24.97 6.38 1.31
C ASP A 112 -24.58 6.56 2.80
N GLU A 113 -25.05 5.67 3.68
CA GLU A 113 -24.70 5.71 5.11
C GLU A 113 -23.30 5.16 5.34
N ILE A 114 -22.50 5.88 6.13
CA ILE A 114 -21.11 5.51 6.48
C ILE A 114 -21.04 5.24 7.97
N GLN A 115 -20.42 4.12 8.33
CA GLN A 115 -20.10 3.76 9.70
C GLN A 115 -18.59 3.58 9.85
N ILE A 116 -18.00 4.27 10.84
CA ILE A 116 -16.60 4.07 11.23
C ILE A 116 -16.50 2.79 12.06
N LEU A 117 -15.62 1.88 11.65
CA LEU A 117 -15.33 0.62 12.36
C LEU A 117 -14.03 0.69 13.17
N SER A 118 -13.05 1.45 12.69
CA SER A 118 -11.78 1.71 13.39
C SER A 118 -11.12 2.97 12.83
N GLU A 119 -10.37 3.68 13.68
CA GLU A 119 -9.48 4.78 13.29
C GLU A 119 -8.01 4.42 13.55
N GLN A 120 -7.73 3.14 13.77
CA GLN A 120 -6.40 2.62 14.03
C GLN A 120 -6.18 1.30 13.30
N ALA A 121 -4.90 1.03 13.00
CA ALA A 121 -4.46 -0.26 12.51
C ALA A 121 -4.84 -1.39 13.49
N GLY A 122 -5.24 -2.55 12.95
CA GLY A 122 -5.46 -3.76 13.74
C GLY A 122 -6.86 -4.38 13.54
N GLY A 123 -7.46 -4.83 14.64
CA GLY A 123 -8.70 -5.60 14.60
C GLY A 123 -9.95 -4.74 14.78
N PHE A 124 -10.98 -5.01 13.96
CA PHE A 124 -12.27 -4.34 14.02
C PHE A 124 -13.42 -5.35 13.98
N TYR A 125 -14.64 -4.88 14.24
CA TYR A 125 -15.84 -5.70 14.18
C TYR A 125 -16.75 -5.23 13.06
N PHE A 126 -17.30 -6.17 12.30
CA PHE A 126 -18.33 -5.87 11.29
C PHE A 126 -19.63 -5.39 11.94
N PRO A 127 -20.50 -4.70 11.19
CA PRO A 127 -21.84 -4.34 11.64
C PRO A 127 -22.62 -5.54 12.18
N LYS A 128 -23.54 -5.27 13.11
CA LYS A 128 -24.49 -6.27 13.61
C LYS A 128 -25.71 -6.40 12.69
N GLU A 129 -25.99 -5.37 11.92
CA GLU A 129 -27.08 -5.37 10.97
C GLU A 129 -26.72 -6.20 9.75
N LYS A 130 -27.67 -6.97 9.26
CA LYS A 130 -27.47 -7.80 8.07
C LYS A 130 -27.64 -6.94 6.83
N GLY A 131 -26.81 -7.19 5.82
CA GLY A 131 -26.83 -6.39 4.61
C GLY A 131 -25.60 -6.58 3.75
N ASN A 132 -25.61 -5.88 2.63
CA ASN A 132 -24.46 -5.74 1.76
C ASN A 132 -23.76 -4.43 2.10
N TYR A 133 -22.44 -4.50 2.28
CA TYR A 133 -21.62 -3.37 2.66
C TYR A 133 -20.43 -3.23 1.72
N VAL A 134 -20.03 -1.99 1.46
CA VAL A 134 -18.72 -1.69 0.89
C VAL A 134 -17.78 -1.41 2.06
N LEU A 135 -16.72 -2.19 2.20
CA LEU A 135 -15.65 -1.92 3.15
C LEU A 135 -14.62 -1.03 2.47
N GLU A 136 -14.34 0.13 3.04
CA GLU A 136 -13.37 1.11 2.54
C GLU A 136 -12.28 1.27 3.61
N ILE A 137 -11.02 1.31 3.18
CA ILE A 137 -9.86 1.45 4.06
C ILE A 137 -8.97 2.53 3.46
N ASP A 138 -8.76 3.59 4.24
CA ASP A 138 -7.83 4.65 3.86
C ASP A 138 -6.52 4.39 4.58
N PHE A 139 -5.44 4.26 3.80
CA PHE A 139 -4.08 4.19 4.31
C PHE A 139 -3.38 5.48 3.93
N ASP A 140 -2.94 6.24 4.93
CA ASP A 140 -2.19 7.48 4.75
C ASP A 140 -0.82 7.36 5.42
N SER A 141 0.20 7.92 4.79
CA SER A 141 1.58 7.86 5.24
C SER A 141 2.38 9.05 4.69
N ASP A 142 3.59 9.26 5.21
CA ASP A 142 4.48 10.31 4.69
C ASP A 142 4.83 10.09 3.19
N GLN A 143 4.70 8.85 2.70
CA GLN A 143 4.95 8.44 1.32
C GLN A 143 3.75 8.66 0.40
N GLY A 144 2.58 8.99 0.95
CA GLY A 144 1.33 9.19 0.22
C GLY A 144 0.19 8.35 0.76
N ASP A 145 -0.92 8.43 0.02
CA ASP A 145 -2.19 7.82 0.37
C ASP A 145 -2.63 6.76 -0.65
N THR A 146 -3.33 5.75 -0.15
CA THR A 146 -3.97 4.73 -0.97
C THR A 146 -5.21 4.19 -0.29
N GLU A 147 -6.22 3.89 -1.08
CA GLU A 147 -7.48 3.31 -0.62
C GLU A 147 -7.53 1.82 -0.96
N PHE A 148 -8.25 1.05 -0.14
CA PHE A 148 -8.58 -0.34 -0.44
C PHE A 148 -10.05 -0.60 -0.22
N VAL A 149 -10.61 -1.48 -1.05
CA VAL A 149 -12.03 -1.78 -1.02
C VAL A 149 -12.34 -3.27 -1.07
N GLY A 150 -13.38 -3.66 -0.34
CA GLY A 150 -13.94 -5.02 -0.34
C GLY A 150 -15.47 -5.02 -0.40
N ASN A 151 -16.04 -6.07 -1.01
CA ASN A 151 -17.48 -6.31 -1.07
C ASN A 151 -17.90 -7.28 0.04
N ILE A 152 -18.64 -6.82 1.04
CA ILE A 152 -18.96 -7.56 2.26
C ILE A 152 -20.46 -7.90 2.33
N LYS A 153 -20.79 -9.07 2.88
CA LYS A 153 -22.15 -9.42 3.27
C LYS A 153 -22.18 -9.88 4.72
N VAL A 154 -23.06 -9.30 5.51
CA VAL A 154 -23.27 -9.67 6.91
C VAL A 154 -24.50 -10.59 7.00
N GLU A 155 -24.34 -11.83 7.49
CA GLU A 155 -25.34 -12.93 7.41
C GLU A 155 -25.57 -13.72 8.71
#